data_AF-A0A962LHU3-F1
#
_entry.id   AF-A0A962LHU3-F1
#
_cell.length_a   1.000
_cell.length_b   1.000
_cell.length_c   1.000
_cell.angle_alpha   90.00
_cell.angle_beta   90.00
_cell.angle_gamma   90.00
#
_symmetry.space_group_name_H-M   'P 1'
#
loop_
_entity.id
_entity.type
_entity.pdbx_description
1 polymer ?
#
loop_
_entity_poly.entity_id
_entity_poly.type
_entity_poly.pdbx_seq_one_letter_code
_entity_poly.pdbx_strand_id
1 'polypeptide(L)'
;MRVDADTKQLAERASAAAGYASLTDFVTHLIRENAPEILKQQTTIELSNQHFDQFMAACMGGDTAAPGPRILEAAKRLDQEGF
;
A
#
# COMPACT_ATOMS: atom_id res chain seq x y z
N MET A 1 -1.76 -23.85 -1.94
CA MET A 1 -2.05 -23.22 -0.64
C MET A 1 -2.59 -24.28 0.31
N ARG A 2 -2.10 -24.34 1.54
CA ARG A 2 -2.62 -25.27 2.56
C ARG A 2 -3.58 -24.48 3.45
N VAL A 3 -4.81 -24.94 3.56
CA VAL A 3 -5.86 -24.41 4.44
C VAL A 3 -6.41 -25.54 5.29
N ASP A 4 -7.02 -25.21 6.42
CA ASP A 4 -7.75 -26.17 7.23
C ASP A 4 -9.03 -26.66 6.51
N ALA A 5 -9.60 -27.75 7.02
CA ALA A 5 -10.74 -28.42 6.40
C ALA A 5 -11.99 -27.54 6.36
N ASP A 6 -12.23 -26.76 7.41
CA ASP A 6 -13.43 -25.93 7.53
C ASP A 6 -13.38 -24.77 6.54
N THR A 7 -12.22 -24.10 6.44
CA THR A 7 -11.97 -23.06 5.44
C THR A 7 -12.12 -23.60 4.02
N LYS A 8 -11.61 -24.81 3.75
CA LYS A 8 -11.77 -25.45 2.44
C LYS A 8 -13.23 -25.70 2.11
N GLN A 9 -13.99 -26.29 3.03
CA GLN A 9 -15.40 -26.60 2.82
C GLN A 9 -16.23 -25.33 2.62
N LEU A 10 -15.95 -24.26 3.38
CA LEU A 10 -16.58 -22.96 3.21
C LEU A 10 -16.31 -22.40 1.80
N ALA A 11 -15.05 -22.41 1.37
CA ALA A 11 -14.65 -21.89 0.06
C ALA A 11 -15.23 -22.71 -1.11
N GLU A 12 -15.32 -24.04 -0.98
CA GLU A 12 -15.96 -24.90 -1.98
C GLU A 12 -17.46 -24.61 -2.10
N ARG A 13 -18.16 -24.44 -0.98
CA ARG A 13 -19.58 -24.07 -0.97
C ARG A 13 -19.81 -22.69 -1.58
N ALA A 14 -18.98 -21.71 -1.24
CA ALA A 14 -19.05 -20.36 -1.79
C ALA A 14 -18.76 -20.35 -3.30
N SER A 15 -17.70 -21.05 -3.74
CA SER A 15 -17.35 -21.23 -5.15
C SER A 15 -18.52 -21.80 -5.95
N ALA A 16 -19.15 -22.88 -5.46
CA ALA A 16 -20.27 -23.52 -6.12
C ALA A 16 -21.52 -22.62 -6.17
N ALA A 17 -21.84 -21.94 -5.06
CA ALA A 17 -22.99 -21.04 -4.98
C ALA A 17 -22.84 -19.80 -5.88
N ALA A 18 -21.62 -19.29 -6.03
CA ALA A 18 -21.31 -18.15 -6.88
C ALA A 18 -21.06 -18.52 -8.35
N GLY A 19 -21.08 -19.82 -8.70
CA GLY A 19 -21.01 -20.29 -10.09
C GLY A 19 -19.60 -20.33 -10.69
N TYR A 20 -18.55 -20.35 -9.88
CA TYR A 20 -17.18 -20.49 -10.37
C TYR A 20 -16.90 -21.91 -10.86
N ALA A 21 -16.08 -22.03 -11.91
CA ALA A 21 -15.78 -23.32 -12.54
C ALA A 21 -14.95 -24.26 -11.64
N SER A 22 -14.20 -23.70 -10.70
CA SER A 22 -13.42 -24.48 -9.71
C SER A 22 -13.08 -23.62 -8.49
N LEU A 23 -12.67 -24.28 -7.41
CA LEU A 23 -12.15 -23.60 -6.22
C LEU A 23 -10.94 -22.71 -6.54
N THR A 24 -10.08 -23.12 -7.47
CA THR A 24 -8.92 -22.33 -7.92
C THR A 24 -9.36 -21.05 -8.63
N ASP A 25 -10.39 -21.14 -9.48
CA ASP A 25 -10.96 -20.00 -10.20
C ASP A 25 -11.55 -18.98 -9.22
N PHE A 26 -12.34 -19.46 -8.26
CA PHE A 26 -12.88 -18.64 -7.17
C PHE A 26 -11.79 -17.91 -6.38
N VAL A 27 -10.76 -18.63 -5.92
CA VAL A 27 -9.66 -18.02 -5.14
C VAL A 27 -8.88 -17.02 -5.99
N THR A 28 -8.64 -17.32 -7.26
CA THR A 28 -7.93 -16.40 -8.18
C THR A 28 -8.72 -15.12 -8.38
N HIS A 29 -10.05 -15.20 -8.47
CA HIS A 29 -10.92 -14.04 -8.56
C HIS A 29 -10.84 -13.17 -7.31
N LEU A 30 -10.97 -13.76 -6.12
CA LEU A 30 -10.88 -13.04 -4.85
C LEU A 30 -9.53 -12.33 -4.69
N ILE A 31 -8.43 -12.95 -5.10
CA ILE A 31 -7.11 -12.31 -5.08
C ILE A 31 -7.09 -11.09 -6.00
N ARG A 32 -7.62 -11.21 -7.23
CA ARG A 32 -7.66 -10.11 -8.19
C ARG A 32 -8.54 -8.95 -7.74
N GLU A 33 -9.61 -9.23 -7.00
CA GLU A 33 -10.47 -8.20 -6.44
C GLU A 33 -9.84 -7.51 -5.24
N ASN A 34 -9.22 -8.27 -4.34
CA ASN A 34 -8.79 -7.74 -3.05
C ASN A 34 -7.36 -7.18 -3.05
N ALA A 35 -6.42 -7.81 -3.78
CA ALA A 35 -5.01 -7.42 -3.76
C ALA A 35 -4.77 -5.97 -4.23
N PRO A 36 -5.42 -5.46 -5.31
CA PRO A 36 -5.21 -4.08 -5.75
C PRO A 36 -5.58 -3.05 -4.68
N GLU A 37 -6.66 -3.28 -3.93
CA GLU A 37 -7.12 -2.36 -2.89
C GLU A 37 -6.15 -2.34 -1.71
N ILE A 38 -5.66 -3.51 -1.27
CA ILE A 38 -4.62 -3.58 -0.22
C ILE A 38 -3.36 -2.84 -0.67
N LEU A 39 -2.90 -3.07 -1.91
CA LEU A 39 -1.71 -2.41 -2.43
C LEU A 39 -1.90 -0.90 -2.50
N LYS A 40 -3.07 -0.44 -2.95
CA LYS A 40 -3.42 0.99 -2.99
C LYS A 40 -3.36 1.63 -1.61
N GLN A 41 -3.90 0.97 -0.59
CA GLN A 41 -3.87 1.48 0.80
C GLN A 41 -2.45 1.61 1.36
N GLN A 42 -1.52 0.75 0.93
CA GLN A 42 -0.12 0.83 1.36
C GLN A 42 0.70 1.85 0.55
N THR A 43 0.31 2.14 -0.69
CA THR A 43 1.06 3.03 -1.60
C THR A 43 0.48 4.43 -1.71
N THR A 44 -0.72 4.67 -1.16
CA THR A 44 -1.42 5.95 -1.22
C THR A 44 -1.48 6.58 0.17
N ILE A 45 -1.16 7.86 0.24
CA ILE A 45 -1.41 8.69 1.42
C ILE A 45 -2.64 9.54 1.12
N GLU A 46 -3.73 9.31 1.85
CA GLU A 46 -4.92 10.16 1.78
C GLU A 46 -4.74 11.37 2.69
N LEU A 47 -4.84 12.57 2.12
CA LEU A 47 -4.67 13.83 2.84
C LEU A 47 -6.01 14.55 2.95
N SER A 48 -6.23 15.24 4.07
CA SER A 48 -7.28 16.25 4.13
C SER A 48 -6.91 17.42 3.20
N ASN A 49 -7.91 18.20 2.76
CA ASN A 49 -7.65 19.37 1.92
C ASN A 49 -6.62 20.31 2.55
N GLN A 50 -6.69 20.53 3.87
CA GLN A 50 -5.72 21.36 4.58
C GLN A 50 -4.28 20.81 4.49
N HIS A 51 -4.08 19.50 4.70
CA HIS A 51 -2.75 18.90 4.57
C HIS A 51 -2.26 18.88 3.12
N PHE A 52 -3.18 18.72 2.16
CA PHE A 52 -2.87 18.82 0.74
C PHE A 52 -2.38 20.23 0.36
N ASP A 53 -3.08 21.28 0.80
CA ASP A 53 -2.70 22.67 0.55
C ASP A 53 -1.33 23.01 1.18
N GLN A 54 -1.08 22.54 2.40
CA GLN A 54 0.22 22.70 3.07
C GLN A 54 1.34 21.97 2.32
N PHE A 55 1.09 20.74 1.86
CA PHE A 55 2.02 19.97 1.05
C PHE A 55 2.34 20.71 -0.27
N MET A 56 1.31 21.19 -0.95
CA MET A 56 1.46 21.94 -2.21
C MET A 56 2.23 23.25 -2.00
N ALA A 57 1.97 24.00 -0.92
CA ALA A 57 2.71 25.20 -0.59
C ALA A 57 4.21 24.92 -0.33
N ALA A 58 4.51 23.81 0.36
CA ALA A 58 5.88 23.36 0.58
C ALA A 58 6.58 22.96 -0.73
N CYS A 59 5.88 22.27 -1.64
CA CYS A 59 6.43 21.87 -2.93
C CYS A 59 6.64 23.03 -3.91
N MET A 60 5.73 24.00 -3.95
CA MET A 60 5.75 25.12 -4.90
C MET A 60 6.64 26.29 -4.48
N GLY A 61 7.41 26.15 -3.41
CA GLY A 61 8.49 27.08 -3.07
C GLY A 61 8.08 28.32 -2.28
N GLY A 62 6.91 28.31 -1.62
CA GLY A 62 6.53 29.41 -0.71
C GLY A 62 7.43 29.50 0.52
N ASP A 63 7.88 28.35 1.03
CA ASP A 63 8.64 28.22 2.30
C ASP A 63 9.63 27.04 2.27
N THR A 64 10.39 26.84 1.18
CA THR A 64 11.50 25.86 1.20
C THR A 64 12.67 26.44 1.99
N ALA A 65 12.52 26.49 3.31
CA ALA A 65 13.63 26.71 4.22
C ALA A 65 14.67 25.61 3.98
N ALA A 66 15.94 26.00 3.92
CA ALA A 66 17.04 25.04 3.83
C ALA A 66 16.88 23.96 4.92
N PRO A 67 17.23 22.69 4.64
CA PRO A 67 17.14 21.63 5.64
C PRO A 67 17.87 22.03 6.93
N GLY A 68 17.28 21.70 8.07
CA GLY A 68 17.88 22.03 9.37
C GLY A 68 19.27 21.41 9.54
N PRO A 69 20.12 21.95 10.44
CA PRO A 69 21.51 21.53 10.60
C PRO A 69 21.68 20.04 10.87
N ARG A 70 20.72 19.40 11.57
CA ARG A 70 20.72 17.95 11.83
C ARG A 70 20.55 17.10 10.57
N ILE A 71 19.73 17.55 9.62
CA ILE A 71 19.53 16.85 8.34
C ILE A 71 20.80 16.98 7.50
N LEU A 72 21.40 18.16 7.47
CA LEU A 72 22.67 18.40 6.76
C LEU A 72 23.83 17.58 7.34
N GLU A 73 23.92 17.45 8.67
CA GLU A 73 24.93 16.61 9.31
C GLU A 73 24.73 15.12 9.00
N ALA A 74 23.48 14.64 9.04
CA ALA A 74 23.16 13.27 8.66
C ALA A 74 23.50 12.98 7.19
N ALA A 75 23.19 13.90 6.27
CA ALA A 75 23.55 13.78 4.87
C ALA A 75 25.07 13.65 4.69
N LYS A 76 25.86 14.53 5.34
CA LYS A 76 27.33 14.45 5.30
C LYS A 76 27.90 13.13 5.82
N ARG A 77 27.24 12.52 6.81
CA ARG A 77 27.66 11.20 7.33
C ARG A 77 27.36 10.09 6.32
N LEU A 78 26.20 10.11 5.67
CA LEU A 78 25.86 9.15 4.62
C LEU A 78 26.85 9.23 3.44
N ASP A 79 27.20 10.44 3.01
CA ASP A 79 28.20 10.65 1.95
C ASP A 79 29.58 10.06 2.34
N GLN A 80 29.96 10.16 3.62
CA GLN A 80 31.22 9.60 4.14
C GLN A 80 31.18 8.07 4.24
N GLU A 81 30.00 7.50 4.47
CA GLU A 81 29.78 6.05 4.56
C GLU A 81 29.59 5.40 3.17
N GLY A 82 29.50 6.20 2.10
CA GLY A 82 29.42 5.74 0.71
C GLY A 82 28.02 5.36 0.23
N PHE A 83 26.98 5.94 0.84
CA PHE A 83 25.57 5.78 0.45
C PHE A 83 25.08 6.87 -0.48
#